data_AF-A0A256IT63-F1
#
_entry.id   AF-A0A256IT63-F1
#
_cell.length_a   1.000
_cell.length_b   1.000
_cell.length_c   1.000
_cell.angle_alpha   90.00
_cell.angle_beta   90.00
_cell.angle_gamma   90.00
#
_symmetry.space_group_name_H-M   'P 1'
#
loop_
_entity.id
_entity.type
_entity.pdbx_description
1 polymer ?
#
loop_
_entity_poly.entity_id
_entity_poly.type
_entity_poly.pdbx_seq_one_letter_code
_entity_poly.pdbx_strand_id
1 'polypeptide(L)' 'MNLRTLIHDHLPNAVVAAVIFTLYNAYTGGIADPVTIGVEFIAYVIAIFIGFVVITPILDEAFSSVTT' A
#
# COMPACT_ATOMS: atom_id res chain seq x y z
N MET A 1 -1.84 6.57 -17.05
CA MET A 1 -2.49 5.29 -16.69
C MET A 1 -3.97 5.52 -16.42
N ASN A 2 -4.85 4.60 -16.80
CA ASN A 2 -6.26 4.67 -16.43
C ASN A 2 -6.44 4.22 -14.97
N LEU A 3 -7.41 4.80 -14.26
CA LEU A 3 -7.70 4.49 -12.85
C LEU A 3 -7.92 2.98 -12.63
N ARG A 4 -8.58 2.31 -13.57
CA ARG A 4 -8.79 0.85 -13.54
C ARG A 4 -7.48 0.06 -13.48
N THR A 5 -6.49 0.47 -14.26
CA THR A 5 -5.17 -0.18 -14.32
C THR A 5 -4.41 0.02 -13.02
N LEU A 6 -4.41 1.25 -12.48
CA LEU A 6 -3.78 1.54 -11.19
C LEU A 6 -4.38 0.69 -10.06
N ILE A 7 -5.71 0.58 -10.02
CA ILE A 7 -6.41 -0.25 -9.03
C ILE A 7 -6.02 -1.72 -9.22
N HIS A 8 -6.08 -2.24 -10.44
CA HIS A 8 -5.74 -3.63 -10.73
C HIS A 8 -4.30 -3.98 -10.33
N ASP A 9 -3.35 -3.09 -10.63
CA ASP A 9 -1.92 -3.38 -10.50
C ASP A 9 -1.38 -3.13 -9.08
N HIS A 10 -1.94 -2.16 -8.35
CA HIS A 10 -1.40 -1.75 -7.05
C HIS A 10 -2.30 -2.06 -5.86
N LEU A 11 -3.63 -2.16 -6.02
CA LEU A 11 -4.54 -2.40 -4.90
C LEU A 11 -4.28 -3.77 -4.22
N PRO A 12 -4.09 -4.89 -4.95
CA PRO A 12 -3.81 -6.18 -4.32
C PRO A 12 -2.52 -6.13 -3.48
N ASN A 13 -1.46 -5.51 -3.99
CA ASN A 13 -0.19 -5.37 -3.29
C ASN A 13 -0.32 -4.47 -2.05
N ALA A 14 -1.08 -3.38 -2.15
CA ALA A 14 -1.38 -2.52 -1.01
C ALA A 14 -2.18 -3.23 0.08
N VAL A 15 -3.15 -4.07 -0.30
CA VAL A 15 -3.92 -4.89 0.64
C VAL A 15 -3.02 -5.88 1.38
N VAL A 16 -2.17 -6.61 0.65
CA VAL A 16 -1.23 -7.56 1.28
C VAL A 16 -0.31 -6.87 2.26
N ALA A 17 0.28 -5.74 1.87
CA ALA A 17 1.16 -4.97 2.75
C ALA A 17 0.41 -4.43 3.98
N ALA A 18 -0.81 -3.91 3.79
CA ALA A 18 -1.64 -3.43 4.90
C ALA A 18 -2.02 -4.55 5.87
N VAL A 19 -2.27 -5.78 5.39
CA VAL A 19 -2.48 -6.94 6.26
C VAL A 19 -1.26 -7.21 7.13
N ILE A 20 -0.05 -7.19 6.55
CA ILE A 20 1.20 -7.40 7.28
C ILE A 20 1.37 -6.33 8.37
N PHE A 21 1.19 -5.05 8.03
CA PHE A 21 1.28 -3.94 8.98
C PHE A 21 0.24 -4.05 10.10
N THR A 22 -0.98 -4.39 9.75
CA THR A 22 -2.08 -4.53 10.73
C THR A 22 -1.79 -5.67 11.69
N LEU A 23 -1.33 -6.82 11.20
CA LEU A 23 -0.95 -7.96 12.06
C LEU A 23 0.24 -7.61 12.95
N TYR A 24 1.25 -6.92 12.42
CA TYR A 24 2.41 -6.47 13.19
C TYR A 24 2.01 -5.51 14.31
N ASN A 25 1.17 -4.52 14.01
CA ASN A 25 0.70 -3.54 14.98
C ASN A 25 -0.24 -4.17 16.01
N ALA A 26 -1.11 -5.09 15.60
CA ALA A 26 -1.95 -5.84 16.55
C ALA A 26 -1.11 -6.73 17.49
N TYR A 27 0.01 -7.27 17.00
CA TYR A 27 0.92 -8.07 17.83
C TYR A 27 1.75 -7.22 18.80
N THR A 28 2.21 -6.05 18.38
CA THR A 28 3.12 -5.20 19.16
C THR A 28 2.43 -4.13 20.02
N GLY A 29 1.23 -3.70 19.63
CA GLY A 29 0.49 -2.58 20.22
C GLY A 29 -0.42 -2.94 21.40
N GLY A 30 -0.50 -4.21 21.79
CA GLY A 30 -1.44 -4.68 22.82
C GLY A 30 -2.87 -4.85 22.29
N ILE A 31 -3.84 -5.09 23.17
CA ILE A 31 -5.24 -5.37 22.78
C ILE A 31 -5.88 -4.09 22.23
N ALA A 32 -5.93 -3.97 20.90
CA ALA A 32 -6.72 -2.97 20.20
C ALA A 32 -8.15 -3.47 19.97
N ASP A 33 -9.14 -2.57 20.09
CA ASP A 33 -10.53 -2.86 19.73
C ASP A 33 -10.61 -3.21 18.22
N PRO A 34 -11.36 -4.25 17.81
CA PRO A 34 -11.62 -4.59 16.42
C PRO A 34 -11.99 -3.41 15.51
N VAL A 35 -12.70 -2.41 16.03
CA VAL A 35 -13.07 -1.20 15.28
C VAL A 35 -11.83 -0.39 14.92
N THR A 36 -10.92 -0.17 15.87
CA THR A 36 -9.67 0.55 15.65
C THR A 36 -8.79 -0.18 14.63
N ILE A 37 -8.69 -1.50 14.75
CA ILE A 37 -7.95 -2.35 13.80
C ILE A 37 -8.49 -2.18 12.37
N GLY A 38 -9.82 -2.17 12.21
CA GLY A 38 -10.46 -1.99 10.90
C GLY A 38 -10.19 -0.61 10.28
N VAL A 39 -10.27 0.46 11.08
CA VAL A 39 -10.00 1.83 10.60
C VAL A 39 -8.53 1.99 10.20
N GLU A 40 -7.61 1.52 11.02
CA GLU A 40 -6.17 1.56 10.74
C GLU A 40 -5.83 0.74 9.49
N PHE A 41 -6.40 -0.45 9.34
CA PHE A 41 -6.19 -1.27 8.15
C PHE A 41 -6.57 -0.52 6.87
N ILE A 42 -7.75 0.11 6.83
CA ILE A 42 -8.19 0.90 5.67
C ILE A 42 -7.22 2.07 5.42
N ALA A 43 -6.79 2.75 6.47
CA ALA A 43 -5.81 3.83 6.36
C ALA A 43 -4.48 3.34 5.77
N TYR A 44 -3.97 2.17 6.21
CA TYR A 44 -2.77 1.56 5.63
C TYR A 44 -2.95 1.21 4.16
N VAL A 45 -4.09 0.60 3.77
CA VAL A 45 -4.37 0.28 2.36
C VAL A 45 -4.31 1.55 1.50
N ILE A 46 -4.98 2.62 1.92
CA ILE A 46 -5.01 3.89 1.18
C ILE A 46 -3.61 4.49 1.06
N ALA A 47 -2.88 4.58 2.18
CA ALA A 47 -1.55 5.17 2.20
C ALA A 47 -0.56 4.41 1.32
N ILE A 48 -0.54 3.08 1.43
CA ILE A 48 0.37 2.22 0.65
C ILE A 48 0.00 2.27 -0.84
N PHE A 49 -1.30 2.23 -1.17
CA PHE A 49 -1.76 2.34 -2.55
C PHE A 49 -1.32 3.65 -3.19
N ILE A 50 -1.51 4.78 -2.51
CA ILE A 50 -1.02 6.09 -2.98
C ILE A 50 0.50 6.07 -3.16
N GLY A 51 1.23 5.45 -2.22
CA GLY A 51 2.67 5.27 -2.33
C GLY A 51 3.09 4.55 -3.62
N PHE A 52 2.46 3.42 -3.93
CA PHE A 52 2.73 2.71 -5.19
C PHE A 52 2.39 3.55 -6.42
N VAL A 53 1.21 4.19 -6.46
CA VAL A 53 0.78 5.01 -7.59
C VAL A 53 1.75 6.16 -7.88
N VAL A 54 2.33 6.76 -6.83
CA VAL A 54 3.28 7.88 -6.97
C VAL A 54 4.69 7.40 -7.30
N ILE A 55 5.16 6.32 -6.67
CA ILE A 55 6.55 5.85 -6.80
C ILE A 55 6.78 5.11 -8.12
N THR A 56 5.84 4.29 -8.58
CA THR A 56 5.98 3.49 -9.81
C THR A 56 6.43 4.31 -11.03
N PRO A 57 5.79 5.43 -11.41
CA PRO A 57 6.24 6.21 -12.58
C PRO A 57 7.64 6.82 -12.39
N ILE A 58 8.00 7.19 -11.15
CA ILE A 58 9.33 7.75 -10.85
C ILE A 58 10.41 6.67 -11.04
N LEU A 59 10.14 5.46 -10.58
CA LEU A 59 11.04 4.33 -10.77
C LEU A 59 11.16 3.95 -12.24
N ASP A 60 10.05 3.90 -12.98
CA ASP A 60 10.06 3.59 -14.40
C ASP A 60 10.92 4.59 -15.19
N GLU A 61 10.80 5.89 -14.89
CA GLU A 61 11.63 6.93 -15.49
C GLU A 61 13.11 6.75 -15.13
N ALA A 62 13.43 6.55 -13.84
CA ALA A 62 14.80 6.35 -13.39
C ALA A 62 15.46 5.12 -14.04
N PHE A 63 14.76 4.00 -14.15
CA PHE A 63 15.30 2.78 -14.79
C PHE A 63 15.40 2.92 -16.31
N SER A 64 14.48 3.65 -16.95
CA SER A 64 14.58 3.93 -18.39
C SER A 64 15.80 4.80 -18.72
N SER A 65 16.11 5.79 -17.87
CA SER A 65 17.28 6.66 -18.01
C SER A 65 18.61 5.95 -17.82
N VAL A 66 18.68 4.86 -17.04
CA VAL A 66 19.92 4.11 -16.81
C VAL A 66 20.25 3.16 -17.98
N THR A 67 19.24 2.81 -18.78
CA THR A 67 19.37 1.81 -19.86
C THR A 67 19.73 2.45 -21.21
N THR A 68 19.74 3.79 -21.31
CA THR A 68 20.15 4.56 -22.51
C THR A 68 21.53 5.16 -22.30
#